data_AF-A0A2V4MHU2-F1
#
_entry.id   AF-A0A2V4MHU2-F1
#
_cell.length_a   1.000
_cell.length_b   1.000
_cell.length_c   1.000
_cell.angle_alpha   90.00
_cell.angle_beta   90.00
_cell.angle_gamma   90.00
#
_symmetry.space_group_name_H-M   'P 1'
#
loop_
_entity.id
_entity.type
_entity.pdbx_description
1 polymer ?
#
loop_
_entity_poly.entity_id
_entity_poly.type
_entity_poly.pdbx_seq_one_letter_code
_entity_poly.pdbx_strand_id
1 'polypeptide(L)'
;MDTQNENNPSPVRDQDDAALPVTPSTIGWATAAFVVAIISVTFNNSAMVISAGFFAKLMAVLVGTALGLGGALLGNAIRKFAHPDAVFTQGGMLSLIWIRVFWAIGPQVIGLIAGVMIGCAMVLR
;
A
#
# COMPACT_ATOMS: atom_id res chain seq x y z
N MET A 1 -49.69 -35.47 3.16
CA MET A 1 -48.74 -35.84 2.10
C MET A 1 -48.91 -34.81 1.01
N ASP A 2 -48.01 -33.85 0.95
CA ASP A 2 -47.77 -33.02 -0.24
C ASP A 2 -46.26 -32.87 -0.35
N THR A 3 -45.70 -33.69 -1.23
CA THR A 3 -44.32 -33.62 -1.69
C THR A 3 -44.16 -32.45 -2.64
N GLN A 4 -43.36 -31.46 -2.27
CA GLN A 4 -42.75 -30.51 -3.21
C GLN A 4 -41.25 -30.77 -3.20
N ASN A 5 -40.87 -31.53 -4.23
CA ASN A 5 -39.54 -31.81 -4.71
C ASN A 5 -38.88 -30.52 -5.28
N GLU A 6 -37.57 -30.61 -5.51
CA GLU A 6 -36.76 -29.86 -6.47
C GLU A 6 -35.88 -28.73 -5.92
N ASN A 7 -34.60 -29.10 -5.74
CA ASN A 7 -33.51 -28.48 -6.50
C ASN A 7 -33.55 -26.96 -6.62
N ASN A 8 -33.22 -26.27 -5.54
CA ASN A 8 -32.55 -24.97 -5.69
C ASN A 8 -31.05 -25.21 -5.46
N PRO A 9 -30.23 -25.39 -6.51
CA PRO A 9 -28.79 -25.27 -6.32
C PRO A 9 -28.54 -23.86 -5.80
N SER A 10 -28.08 -23.77 -4.55
CA SER A 10 -27.53 -22.53 -4.01
C SER A 10 -26.59 -21.95 -5.07
N PRO A 11 -26.66 -20.66 -5.42
CA PRO A 11 -25.76 -20.12 -6.42
C PRO A 11 -24.34 -20.28 -5.86
N VAL A 12 -23.57 -21.19 -6.45
CA VAL A 12 -22.14 -21.28 -6.24
C VAL A 12 -21.60 -19.94 -6.68
N ARG A 13 -21.28 -19.07 -5.71
CA ARG A 13 -20.58 -17.82 -5.97
C ARG A 13 -19.12 -18.16 -6.21
N ASP A 14 -18.85 -18.78 -7.36
CA ASP A 14 -17.51 -18.82 -7.95
C ASP A 14 -17.19 -17.43 -8.49
N GLN A 15 -16.94 -16.49 -7.58
CA GLN A 15 -16.29 -15.21 -7.90
C GLN A 15 -15.29 -14.90 -6.79
N ASP A 16 -14.32 -15.80 -6.63
CA ASP A 16 -12.95 -15.43 -6.26
C ASP A 16 -12.30 -14.71 -7.47
N ASP A 17 -12.96 -13.64 -7.93
CA ASP A 17 -12.33 -12.69 -8.83
C ASP A 17 -11.20 -12.05 -8.03
N ALA A 18 -10.00 -12.05 -8.58
CA ALA A 18 -8.80 -11.40 -8.05
C ALA A 18 -8.95 -9.86 -8.00
N ALA A 19 -10.06 -9.38 -7.47
CA ALA A 19 -10.29 -7.99 -7.14
C ALA A 19 -9.30 -7.63 -6.04
N LEU A 20 -8.45 -6.65 -6.32
CA LEU A 20 -7.67 -5.99 -5.28
C LEU A 20 -8.63 -5.65 -4.13
N PRO A 21 -8.30 -5.94 -2.87
CA PRO A 21 -9.18 -5.59 -1.76
C PRO A 21 -9.31 -4.07 -1.72
N VAL A 22 -10.39 -3.55 -2.32
CA VAL A 22 -10.73 -2.13 -2.33
C VAL A 22 -11.29 -1.81 -0.96
N THR A 23 -10.38 -1.69 -0.01
CA THR A 23 -10.68 -1.24 1.36
C THR A 23 -10.41 0.26 1.47
N PRO A 24 -11.09 0.98 2.38
CA PRO A 24 -10.82 2.40 2.62
C PRO A 24 -9.34 2.71 2.89
N SER A 25 -8.61 1.77 3.53
CA SER A 25 -7.17 1.91 3.75
C SER A 25 -6.37 1.77 2.46
N THR A 26 -6.72 0.85 1.56
CA THR A 26 -6.10 0.72 0.23
C THR A 26 -6.23 2.03 -0.56
N ILE A 27 -7.42 2.65 -0.54
CA ILE A 27 -7.67 3.93 -1.21
C ILE A 27 -6.79 5.02 -0.58
N GLY A 28 -6.76 5.11 0.76
CA GLY A 28 -5.92 6.07 1.46
C GLY A 28 -4.43 5.94 1.12
N TRP A 29 -3.92 4.70 1.07
CA TRP A 29 -2.53 4.44 0.67
C TRP A 29 -2.27 4.72 -0.81
N ALA A 30 -3.23 4.47 -1.70
CA ALA A 30 -3.11 4.81 -3.12
C ALA A 30 -3.03 6.33 -3.32
N THR A 31 -3.87 7.10 -2.63
CA THR A 31 -3.80 8.56 -2.63
C THR A 31 -2.47 9.06 -2.06
N ALA A 32 -2.00 8.50 -0.94
CA ALA A 32 -0.72 8.86 -0.35
C ALA A 32 0.45 8.55 -1.31
N ALA A 33 0.44 7.40 -1.97
CA ALA A 33 1.46 7.00 -2.93
C ALA A 33 1.49 7.95 -4.13
N PHE A 34 0.32 8.38 -4.63
CA PHE A 34 0.21 9.34 -5.72
C PHE A 34 0.79 10.70 -5.35
N VAL A 35 0.42 11.23 -4.17
CA VAL A 35 0.96 12.50 -3.67
C VAL A 35 2.47 12.44 -3.48
N VAL A 36 2.98 11.36 -2.87
CA VAL A 36 4.42 11.19 -2.64
C VAL A 36 5.18 11.02 -3.96
N ALA A 37 4.62 10.34 -4.96
CA ALA A 37 5.22 10.22 -6.29
C ALA A 37 5.30 11.58 -7.01
N ILE A 38 4.26 12.40 -6.93
CA ILE A 38 4.30 13.78 -7.46
C ILE A 38 5.40 14.58 -6.75
N ILE A 39 5.41 14.60 -5.42
CA ILE A 39 6.42 15.32 -4.64
C ILE A 39 7.84 14.85 -5.00
N SER A 40 8.03 13.53 -5.11
CA SER A 40 9.32 12.93 -5.46
C SER A 40 9.82 13.37 -6.84
N VAL A 41 8.95 13.52 -7.83
CA VAL A 41 9.35 14.01 -9.16
C VAL A 41 9.50 15.53 -9.20
N THR A 42 8.65 16.28 -8.49
CA THR A 42 8.63 17.76 -8.52
C THR A 42 9.81 18.38 -7.76
N PHE A 43 10.17 17.85 -6.60
CA PHE A 43 11.22 18.42 -5.75
C PHE A 43 12.59 17.77 -5.92
N ASN A 44 12.74 16.86 -6.90
CA ASN A 44 13.99 16.19 -7.16
C ASN A 44 14.84 16.98 -8.17
N ASN A 45 15.92 17.58 -7.64
CA ASN A 45 16.87 18.40 -8.40
C ASN A 45 18.00 17.58 -9.05
N SER A 46 17.91 16.25 -9.08
CA SER A 46 18.91 15.42 -9.75
C SER A 46 18.88 15.68 -11.25
N ALA A 47 20.06 15.75 -11.88
CA ALA A 47 20.20 16.01 -13.32
C ALA A 47 19.32 15.07 -14.18
N MET A 48 19.18 13.82 -13.73
CA MET A 48 18.33 12.77 -14.30
C MET A 48 16.84 13.15 -14.36
N VAL A 49 16.30 13.77 -13.30
CA VAL A 49 14.87 14.15 -13.24
C VAL A 49 14.63 15.48 -13.93
N ILE A 50 15.61 16.39 -13.89
CA ILE A 50 15.51 17.70 -14.55
C ILE A 50 15.51 17.52 -16.07
N SER A 51 16.37 16.67 -16.62
CA SER A 51 16.47 16.41 -18.06
C SER A 51 15.30 15.59 -18.62
N ALA A 52 14.55 14.90 -17.77
CA ALA A 52 13.41 14.10 -18.17
C ALA A 52 12.26 14.96 -18.71
N GLY A 53 11.77 14.61 -19.89
CA GLY A 53 10.59 15.23 -20.50
C GLY A 53 9.30 14.96 -19.71
N PHE A 54 8.24 15.71 -20.04
CA PHE A 54 6.94 15.59 -19.37
C PHE A 54 6.39 14.15 -19.34
N PHE A 55 6.48 13.44 -20.46
CA PHE A 55 5.96 12.07 -20.55
C PHE A 55 6.71 11.08 -19.64
N ALA A 56 8.04 11.22 -19.54
CA ALA A 56 8.84 10.40 -18.63
C ALA A 56 8.48 10.67 -17.16
N LYS A 57 8.26 11.95 -16.80
CA LYS A 57 7.79 12.34 -15.47
C LYS A 57 6.39 11.78 -15.16
N LEU A 58 5.48 11.84 -16.12
CA LEU A 58 4.13 11.27 -15.98
C LEU A 58 4.21 9.75 -15.74
N MET A 59 4.99 9.02 -16.55
CA MET A 59 5.19 7.58 -16.36
C MET A 59 5.85 7.28 -15.02
N ALA A 60 6.82 8.10 -14.59
CA ALA A 60 7.48 7.94 -13.30
C ALA A 60 6.51 8.10 -12.12
N VAL A 61 5.55 9.04 -12.23
CA VAL A 61 4.48 9.19 -11.24
C VAL A 61 3.55 7.97 -11.24
N LEU A 62 3.13 7.48 -12.40
CA LEU A 62 2.23 6.31 -12.48
C LEU A 62 2.89 5.03 -11.93
N VAL A 63 4.11 4.74 -12.37
CA VAL A 63 4.88 3.57 -11.92
C VAL A 63 5.26 3.72 -10.44
N GLY A 64 5.70 4.91 -10.02
CA GLY A 64 5.97 5.22 -8.62
C GLY A 64 4.74 5.06 -7.73
N THR A 65 3.56 5.48 -8.20
CA THR A 65 2.29 5.30 -7.47
C THR A 65 1.92 3.82 -7.33
N ALA A 66 2.02 3.05 -8.42
CA ALA A 66 1.71 1.62 -8.40
C ALA A 66 2.64 0.83 -7.48
N LEU A 67 3.95 1.05 -7.57
CA LEU A 67 4.94 0.41 -6.69
C LEU A 67 4.85 0.93 -5.26
N GLY A 68 4.55 2.21 -5.05
CA GLY A 68 4.30 2.79 -3.74
C GLY A 68 3.09 2.16 -3.04
N LEU A 69 1.99 1.97 -3.76
CA LEU A 69 0.83 1.24 -3.26
C LEU A 69 1.20 -0.22 -2.94
N GLY A 70 1.89 -0.91 -3.85
CA GLY A 70 2.37 -2.27 -3.62
C GLY A 70 3.25 -2.40 -2.38
N GLY A 71 4.16 -1.45 -2.18
CA GLY A 71 5.01 -1.36 -0.99
C GLY A 71 4.22 -1.10 0.29
N ALA A 72 3.22 -0.22 0.26
CA ALA A 72 2.33 0.03 1.40
C ALA A 72 1.53 -1.22 1.79
N LEU A 73 1.00 -1.94 0.79
CA LEU A 73 0.28 -3.20 1.00
C LEU A 73 1.19 -4.29 1.56
N LEU A 74 2.43 -4.40 1.06
CA LEU A 74 3.44 -5.30 1.61
C LEU A 74 3.79 -4.93 3.05
N GLY A 75 3.96 -3.65 3.35
CA GLY A 75 4.16 -3.16 4.71
C GLY A 75 2.98 -3.51 5.63
N ASN A 76 1.74 -3.45 5.13
CA ASN A 76 0.56 -3.89 5.87
C ASN A 76 0.55 -5.41 6.11
N ALA A 77 1.01 -6.21 5.15
CA ALA A 77 1.18 -7.65 5.33
C ALA A 77 2.24 -7.96 6.40
N ILE A 78 3.39 -7.28 6.36
CA ILE A 78 4.44 -7.39 7.38
C ILE A 78 3.91 -7.01 8.76
N ARG A 79 3.14 -5.91 8.85
CA ARG A 79 2.49 -5.51 10.10
C ARG A 79 1.59 -6.62 10.64
N LYS A 80 0.71 -7.19 9.80
CA LYS A 80 -0.19 -8.27 10.22
C LYS A 80 0.56 -9.54 10.64
N PHE A 81 1.70 -9.80 10.03
CA PHE A 81 2.52 -10.98 10.30
C PHE A 81 3.36 -10.85 11.57
N ALA A 82 3.98 -9.69 11.79
CA ALA A 82 4.99 -9.49 12.82
C ALA A 82 4.49 -8.71 14.05
N HIS A 83 3.30 -8.11 14.00
CA HIS A 83 2.76 -7.36 15.14
C HIS A 83 2.42 -8.32 16.29
N PRO A 84 3.06 -8.19 17.45
CA PRO A 84 2.78 -9.03 18.61
C PRO A 84 1.43 -8.70 19.25
N ASP A 85 0.71 -9.72 19.73
CA ASP A 85 -0.61 -9.55 20.38
C ASP A 85 -0.53 -8.89 21.75
N ALA A 86 0.62 -9.00 22.43
CA ALA A 86 0.88 -8.32 23.71
C ALA A 86 2.30 -7.75 23.72
N VAL A 87 2.41 -6.43 23.97
CA VAL A 87 3.70 -5.76 24.16
C VAL A 87 3.83 -5.33 25.62
N PHE A 88 4.70 -6.00 26.37
CA PHE A 88 5.04 -5.63 27.73
C PHE A 88 6.29 -4.75 27.70
N THR A 89 6.15 -3.45 27.98
CA THR A 89 7.29 -2.53 28.07
C THR A 89 7.65 -2.27 29.53
N GLN A 90 8.95 -2.28 29.86
CA GLN A 90 9.43 -1.88 31.19
C GLN A 90 9.71 -0.37 31.34
N GLY A 91 9.33 0.45 30.34
CA GLY A 91 9.71 1.87 30.21
C GLY A 91 8.58 2.90 30.37
N GLY A 92 7.46 2.54 31.02
CA GLY A 92 6.32 3.45 31.25
C GLY A 92 5.39 3.65 30.03
N MET A 93 4.36 4.48 30.20
CA MET A 93 3.24 4.63 29.25
C MET A 93 3.64 5.14 27.85
N LEU A 94 4.69 5.97 27.76
CA LEU A 94 5.16 6.51 26.48
C LEU A 94 5.78 5.44 25.57
N SER A 95 6.44 4.43 26.13
CA SER A 95 7.01 3.31 25.37
C SER A 95 5.91 2.46 24.70
N LEU A 96 4.79 2.23 25.41
CA LEU A 96 3.60 1.58 24.85
C LEU A 96 2.93 2.42 23.75
N ILE A 97 2.88 3.73 23.89
CA ILE A 97 2.28 4.60 22.86
C ILE A 97 3.15 4.57 21.60
N TRP A 98 4.47 4.70 21.74
CA TRP A 98 5.41 4.70 20.62
C TRP A 98 5.38 3.39 19.83
N ILE A 99 5.40 2.26 20.52
CA ILE A 99 5.38 0.95 19.85
C ILE A 99 4.07 0.75 19.08
N ARG A 100 2.92 1.19 19.64
CA ARG A 100 1.62 1.14 18.96
C ARG A 100 1.60 2.02 17.71
N VAL A 101 2.16 3.24 17.78
CA VAL A 101 2.24 4.14 16.62
C VAL A 101 3.16 3.58 15.54
N PHE A 102 4.34 3.08 15.93
CA PHE A 102 5.29 2.44 15.01
C PHE A 102 4.63 1.30 14.26
N TRP A 103 3.96 0.40 14.96
CA TRP A 103 3.30 -0.71 14.30
C TRP A 103 2.06 -0.29 13.52
N ALA A 104 1.33 0.74 13.94
CA ALA A 104 0.15 1.21 13.22
C ALA A 104 0.48 1.70 11.80
N ILE A 105 1.57 2.45 11.61
CA ILE A 105 1.88 3.11 10.32
C ILE A 105 3.26 2.78 9.75
N GLY A 106 4.24 2.39 10.57
CA GLY A 106 5.66 2.36 10.22
C GLY A 106 5.98 1.48 9.00
N PRO A 107 5.69 0.16 9.04
CA PRO A 107 5.98 -0.73 7.92
C PRO A 107 5.33 -0.29 6.59
N GLN A 108 4.12 0.26 6.66
CA GLN A 108 3.37 0.75 5.49
C GLN A 108 4.01 1.99 4.89
N VAL A 109 4.40 2.96 5.72
CA VAL A 109 5.07 4.19 5.27
C VAL A 109 6.44 3.88 4.66
N ILE A 110 7.22 2.98 5.29
CA ILE A 110 8.53 2.56 4.76
C ILE A 110 8.35 1.90 3.38
N GLY A 111 7.41 0.96 3.28
CA GLY A 111 7.11 0.29 2.02
C GLY A 111 6.65 1.27 0.93
N LEU A 112 5.80 2.24 1.28
CA LEU A 112 5.33 3.27 0.35
C LEU A 112 6.48 4.11 -0.19
N ILE A 113 7.32 4.65 0.69
CA ILE A 113 8.44 5.51 0.29
C ILE A 113 9.42 4.72 -0.57
N ALA A 114 9.81 3.52 -0.14
CA ALA A 114 10.71 2.66 -0.91
C ALA A 114 10.12 2.34 -2.29
N GLY A 115 8.85 1.94 -2.36
CA GLY A 115 8.16 1.63 -3.60
C GLY A 115 8.10 2.83 -4.57
N VAL A 116 7.75 4.02 -4.07
CA VAL A 116 7.73 5.25 -4.89
C VAL A 116 9.12 5.56 -5.43
N MET A 117 10.15 5.56 -4.57
CA MET A 117 11.51 5.92 -4.98
C MET A 117 12.05 4.93 -6.03
N ILE A 118 11.85 3.63 -5.82
CA ILE A 118 12.25 2.60 -6.78
C ILE A 118 11.48 2.75 -8.09
N GLY A 119 10.16 2.97 -8.03
CA GLY A 119 9.32 3.10 -9.23
C GLY A 119 9.65 4.34 -10.06
N CYS A 120 9.87 5.48 -9.43
CA CYS A 120 10.32 6.69 -10.13
C CYS A 120 11.72 6.49 -10.73
N ALA A 121 12.66 5.88 -9.99
CA ALA A 121 14.02 5.63 -10.47
C ALA A 121 14.06 4.66 -11.67
N MET A 122 13.19 3.64 -11.69
CA MET A 122 13.10 2.71 -12.82
C MET A 122 12.74 3.40 -14.14
N VAL A 123 11.90 4.44 -14.08
CA VAL A 123 11.45 5.17 -15.27
C VAL A 123 12.41 6.27 -15.67
N LEU A 124 12.98 6.98 -14.69
CA LEU A 124 13.80 8.17 -14.93
C LEU A 124 15.28 7.84 -15.20
N ARG A 125 15.69 6.57 -15.19
CA ARG A 125 17.09 6.13 -15.34
C ARG A 125 17.81 6.71 -16.55
#